data_AF-A0A523ACM9-F1
#
_entry.id   AF-A0A523ACM9-F1
#
_cell.length_a   1.000
_cell.length_b   1.000
_cell.length_c   1.000
_cell.angle_alpha   90.00
_cell.angle_beta   90.00
_cell.angle_gamma   90.00
#
_symmetry.space_group_name_H-M   'P 1'
#
loop_
_entity.id
_entity.type
_entity.pdbx_description
1 polymer ?
#
loop_
_entity_poly.entity_id
_entity_poly.type
_entity_poly.pdbx_seq_one_letter_code
_entity_poly.pdbx_strand_id
1 'polypeptide(L)'
;MEECFRWAYATGREILSIKAGQEKGADFLERLIYHIRAEETPGRFLERLSERLTEYRTNKGIRANVNVLPKIMMIREMYGDRFYHAKAAILAGFLNALATPSKEEKKSEV
;
A
#
# COMPACT_ATOMS: atom_id res chain seq x y z
N MET A 1 10.75 -6.40 8.87
CA MET A 1 9.94 -7.00 7.79
C MET A 1 8.48 -7.09 8.17
N GLU A 2 8.15 -7.73 9.29
CA GLU A 2 6.76 -7.81 9.78
C GLU A 2 6.07 -6.44 9.93
N GLU A 3 6.79 -5.44 10.42
CA GLU A 3 6.28 -4.07 10.51
C GLU A 3 5.91 -3.46 9.14
N CYS A 4 6.74 -3.69 8.12
CA CYS A 4 6.46 -3.22 6.76
C CYS A 4 5.22 -3.92 6.19
N PHE A 5 5.07 -5.22 6.44
CA PHE A 5 3.90 -5.98 6.06
C PHE A 5 2.63 -5.45 6.73
N ARG A 6 2.64 -5.32 8.07
CA ARG A 6 1.48 -4.87 8.85
C ARG A 6 1.07 -3.45 8.46
N TRP A 7 2.03 -2.57 8.25
CA TRP A 7 1.78 -1.22 7.76
C TRP A 7 1.17 -1.22 6.36
N ALA A 8 1.73 -2.00 5.43
CA ALA A 8 1.24 -2.05 4.05
C ALA A 8 -0.18 -2.63 4.00
N TYR A 9 -0.45 -3.68 4.77
CA TYR A 9 -1.79 -4.23 4.93
C TYR A 9 -2.78 -3.17 5.45
N ALA A 10 -2.48 -2.52 6.57
CA ALA A 10 -3.34 -1.48 7.14
C ALA A 10 -3.57 -0.31 6.15
N THR A 11 -2.51 0.15 5.51
CA THR A 11 -2.58 1.19 4.47
C THR A 11 -3.47 0.76 3.30
N GLY A 12 -3.36 -0.50 2.86
CA GLY A 12 -4.23 -1.06 1.84
C GLY A 12 -5.71 -1.05 2.27
N ARG A 13 -5.99 -1.39 3.53
CA ARG A 13 -7.37 -1.34 4.08
C ARG A 13 -7.93 0.09 4.09
N GLU A 14 -7.13 1.10 4.40
CA GLU A 14 -7.55 2.50 4.33
C GLU A 14 -7.84 2.95 2.90
N ILE A 15 -7.03 2.50 1.92
CA ILE A 15 -7.27 2.78 0.49
C ILE A 15 -8.56 2.11 0.01
N LEU A 16 -8.85 0.88 0.45
CA LEU A 16 -10.08 0.16 0.11
C LEU A 16 -11.33 0.76 0.77
N SER A 17 -11.17 1.55 1.83
CA SER A 17 -12.27 2.14 2.61
C SER A 17 -12.52 3.62 2.26
N ILE A 18 -12.05 4.09 1.10
CA ILE A 18 -12.25 5.47 0.68
C ILE A 18 -13.73 5.77 0.40
N LYS A 19 -14.11 7.03 0.57
CA LYS A 19 -15.49 7.51 0.33
C LYS A 19 -16.01 7.24 -1.08
N ALA A 20 -15.12 7.09 -2.05
CA ALA A 20 -15.47 6.87 -3.45
C ALA A 20 -15.90 5.42 -3.76
N GLY A 21 -15.88 4.52 -2.77
CA GLY A 21 -16.33 3.13 -2.89
C GLY A 21 -15.17 2.12 -2.98
N GLN A 22 -15.49 0.87 -2.64
CA GLN A 22 -14.52 -0.24 -2.56
C GLN A 22 -13.87 -0.56 -3.91
N GLU A 23 -14.64 -0.60 -5.00
CA GLU A 23 -14.11 -0.88 -6.36
C GLU A 23 -13.03 0.15 -6.75
N LYS A 24 -13.33 1.44 -6.55
CA LYS A 24 -12.38 2.51 -6.84
C LYS A 24 -11.17 2.48 -5.90
N GLY A 25 -11.37 2.06 -4.65
CA GLY A 25 -10.28 1.77 -3.73
C GLY A 25 -9.36 0.65 -4.23
N ALA A 26 -9.95 -0.44 -4.76
CA ALA A 26 -9.20 -1.56 -5.33
C ALA A 26 -8.39 -1.10 -6.55
N ASP A 27 -8.98 -0.32 -7.46
CA ASP A 27 -8.28 0.29 -8.59
C ASP A 27 -7.04 1.09 -8.15
N PHE A 28 -7.17 1.90 -7.09
CA PHE A 28 -6.04 2.67 -6.56
C PHE A 28 -4.97 1.79 -5.95
N LEU A 29 -5.36 0.77 -5.18
CA LEU A 29 -4.42 -0.13 -4.55
C LEU A 29 -3.66 -0.99 -5.58
N GLU A 30 -4.35 -1.47 -6.62
CA GLU A 30 -3.73 -2.18 -7.74
C GLU A 30 -2.75 -1.29 -8.51
N ARG A 31 -3.14 -0.05 -8.80
CA ARG A 31 -2.23 0.94 -9.43
C ARG A 31 -1.00 1.20 -8.57
N LEU A 32 -1.16 1.32 -7.24
CA LEU A 32 -0.03 1.47 -6.33
C LEU A 32 0.92 0.28 -6.42
N ILE A 33 0.40 -0.95 -6.33
CA ILE A 33 1.18 -2.18 -6.46
C ILE A 33 1.91 -2.21 -7.80
N TYR A 34 1.22 -1.90 -8.91
CA TYR A 34 1.80 -1.89 -10.25
C TYR A 34 2.99 -0.92 -10.36
N HIS A 35 2.86 0.28 -9.81
CA HIS A 35 3.92 1.28 -9.87
C HIS A 35 5.15 0.89 -9.06
N ILE A 36 4.98 0.30 -7.88
CA ILE A 36 6.13 0.01 -7.00
C ILE A 36 6.77 -1.36 -7.28
N ARG A 37 6.03 -2.33 -7.84
CA ARG A 37 6.58 -3.68 -8.11
C ARG A 37 7.68 -3.66 -9.16
N ALA A 38 7.61 -2.74 -10.12
CA ALA A 38 8.56 -2.62 -11.21
C ALA A 38 9.89 -1.96 -10.78
N GLU A 39 9.95 -1.39 -9.58
CA GLU A 39 11.11 -0.63 -9.13
C GLU A 39 12.15 -1.54 -8.47
N GLU A 40 13.34 -1.61 -9.06
CA GLU A 40 14.45 -2.47 -8.63
C GLU A 40 15.46 -1.76 -7.72
N THR A 41 15.27 -0.46 -7.48
CA THR A 41 16.17 0.31 -6.61
C THR A 41 15.40 0.89 -5.42
N PRO A 42 16.00 0.90 -4.21
CA PRO A 42 15.36 1.45 -3.02
C PRO A 42 14.90 2.90 -3.19
N GLY A 43 15.72 3.73 -3.85
CA GLY A 43 15.43 5.13 -4.10
C GLY A 43 14.15 5.33 -4.93
N ARG A 44 14.07 4.69 -6.10
CA ARG A 44 12.89 4.79 -6.98
C ARG A 44 11.65 4.15 -6.37
N PHE A 45 11.81 3.01 -5.70
CA PHE A 45 10.71 2.35 -4.99
C PHE A 45 10.05 3.29 -3.99
N LEU A 46 10.86 3.97 -3.16
CA LEU A 46 10.35 4.89 -2.15
C LEU A 46 9.79 6.17 -2.73
N GLU A 47 10.40 6.69 -3.81
CA GLU A 47 9.89 7.84 -4.54
C GLU A 47 8.47 7.55 -5.07
N ARG A 48 8.29 6.45 -5.81
CA ARG A 48 6.98 6.04 -6.34
C ARG A 48 5.95 5.77 -5.24
N LEU A 49 6.35 5.09 -4.17
CA LEU A 49 5.48 4.83 -3.04
C LEU A 49 5.02 6.13 -2.38
N SER A 50 5.94 7.07 -2.14
CA SER A 50 5.63 8.35 -1.49
C SER A 50 4.79 9.26 -2.37
N GLU A 51 5.10 9.32 -3.67
CA GLU A 51 4.35 10.07 -4.68
C GLU A 51 2.87 9.63 -4.68
N ARG A 52 2.62 8.32 -4.82
CA ARG A 52 1.25 7.77 -4.90
C ARG A 52 0.48 7.92 -3.60
N LEU A 53 1.10 7.66 -2.45
CA LEU A 53 0.42 7.84 -1.16
C LEU A 53 0.08 9.32 -0.90
N THR A 54 0.96 10.24 -1.31
CA THR A 54 0.68 11.69 -1.23
C THR A 54 -0.49 12.08 -2.13
N GLU A 55 -0.52 11.57 -3.37
CA GLU A 55 -1.63 11.78 -4.28
C GLU A 55 -2.95 11.29 -3.66
N TYR A 56 -2.99 10.08 -3.10
CA TYR A 56 -4.20 9.50 -2.53
C TYR A 56 -4.69 10.25 -1.29
N ARG A 57 -3.77 10.79 -0.50
CA ARG A 57 -4.09 11.62 0.66
C ARG A 57 -4.61 13.00 0.28
N THR A 58 -4.00 13.64 -0.72
CA THR A 58 -4.25 15.06 -1.04
C THR A 58 -5.35 15.28 -2.09
N ASN A 59 -5.58 14.30 -2.97
CA ASN A 59 -6.63 14.38 -3.98
C ASN A 59 -8.02 14.35 -3.31
N LYS A 60 -8.80 15.42 -3.50
CA LYS A 60 -10.15 15.59 -2.91
C LYS A 60 -11.12 14.47 -3.31
N GLY A 61 -10.95 13.86 -4.47
CA GLY A 61 -11.76 12.74 -4.96
C GLY A 61 -11.39 11.37 -4.37
N ILE A 62 -10.31 11.29 -3.59
CA ILE A 62 -9.82 10.06 -2.95
C ILE A 62 -9.84 10.24 -1.43
N ARG A 63 -9.05 11.19 -0.91
CA ARG A 63 -8.86 11.49 0.53
C ARG A 63 -8.68 10.22 1.37
N ALA A 64 -7.80 9.33 0.94
CA ALA A 64 -7.44 8.16 1.73
C ALA A 64 -6.68 8.59 2.99
N ASN A 65 -6.98 7.99 4.14
CA ASN A 65 -6.30 8.26 5.39
C ASN A 65 -4.99 7.46 5.49
N VAL A 66 -4.04 7.79 4.61
CA VAL A 66 -2.77 7.08 4.47
C VAL A 66 -1.60 7.95 4.88
N ASN A 67 -0.59 7.31 5.48
CA ASN A 67 0.69 7.92 5.84
C ASN A 67 1.83 7.00 5.45
N VAL A 68 2.95 7.57 5.04
CA VAL A 68 4.18 6.80 4.88
C VAL A 68 4.71 6.43 6.27
N LEU A 69 5.02 5.16 6.50
CA LEU A 69 5.69 4.73 7.73
C LEU A 69 7.06 5.42 7.80
N PRO A 70 7.39 6.20 8.84
CA PRO A 70 8.69 6.89 8.91
C PRO A 70 9.88 5.93 8.76
N LYS A 71 9.77 4.72 9.33
CA LYS A 71 10.79 3.68 9.24
C LYS A 71 10.98 3.11 7.83
N ILE A 72 9.98 3.22 6.95
CA ILE A 72 10.12 2.87 5.53
C ILE A 72 11.09 3.82 4.82
N MET A 73 11.28 5.05 5.31
CA MET A 73 12.27 5.96 4.72
C MET A 73 13.71 5.46 4.94
N MET A 74 13.96 4.65 5.97
CA MET A 74 15.25 3.99 6.20
C MET A 74 15.54 2.88 5.19
N ILE A 75 14.57 2.50 4.34
CA ILE A 75 14.82 1.56 3.23
C ILE A 75 15.84 2.14 2.23
N ARG A 76 16.01 3.48 2.14
CA ARG A 76 17.06 4.07 1.30
C ARG A 76 18.48 3.62 1.68
N GLU A 77 18.68 3.29 2.96
CA GLU A 77 19.95 2.82 3.51
C GLU A 77 20.08 1.29 3.38
N MET A 78 19.05 0.59 2.92
CA MET A 78 19.07 -0.84 2.71
C MET A 78 19.61 -1.17 1.32
N TYR A 79 20.59 -2.05 1.28
CA TYR A 79 21.19 -2.56 0.05
C TYR A 79 20.98 -4.08 -0.06
N GLY A 80 20.98 -4.59 -1.30
CA GLY A 80 20.85 -6.02 -1.58
C GLY A 80 19.55 -6.64 -1.05
N ASP A 81 19.65 -7.86 -0.51
CA ASP A 81 18.50 -8.67 -0.09
C ASP A 81 17.58 -7.99 0.93
N ARG A 82 18.13 -7.11 1.78
CA ARG A 82 17.33 -6.37 2.76
C ARG A 82 16.26 -5.50 2.10
N PHE A 83 16.60 -4.84 0.99
CA PHE A 83 15.63 -4.09 0.22
C PHE A 83 14.55 -5.02 -0.35
N TYR A 84 14.96 -6.12 -0.98
CA TYR A 84 14.03 -7.07 -1.59
C TYR A 84 13.07 -7.71 -0.59
N HIS A 85 13.53 -8.02 0.62
CA HIS A 85 12.66 -8.47 1.70
C HIS A 85 11.65 -7.40 2.14
N ALA A 86 12.05 -6.13 2.21
CA ALA A 86 11.14 -5.05 2.55
C ALA A 86 10.11 -4.81 1.42
N LYS A 87 10.56 -4.82 0.16
CA LYS A 87 9.71 -4.77 -1.04
C LYS A 87 8.70 -5.91 -1.03
N ALA A 88 9.14 -7.15 -0.80
CA ALA A 88 8.28 -8.32 -0.73
C ALA A 88 7.25 -8.21 0.41
N ALA A 89 7.66 -7.76 1.60
CA ALA A 89 6.76 -7.56 2.73
C ALA A 89 5.67 -6.52 2.44
N ILE A 90 6.04 -5.40 1.80
CA ILE A 90 5.09 -4.34 1.42
C ILE A 90 4.10 -4.84 0.36
N LEU A 91 4.61 -5.47 -0.71
CA LEU A 91 3.77 -6.04 -1.77
C LEU A 91 2.81 -7.10 -1.22
N ALA A 92 3.30 -8.00 -0.36
CA ALA A 92 2.47 -9.00 0.29
C ALA A 92 1.40 -8.36 1.18
N GLY A 93 1.72 -7.30 1.93
CA GLY A 93 0.73 -6.58 2.74
C GLY A 93 -0.40 -5.99 1.90
N PHE A 94 -0.06 -5.32 0.79
CA PHE A 94 -1.06 -4.76 -0.13
C PHE A 94 -1.91 -5.84 -0.82
N LEU A 95 -1.29 -6.92 -1.30
CA LEU A 95 -2.02 -8.03 -1.93
C LEU A 95 -2.97 -8.72 -0.94
N ASN A 96 -2.55 -8.91 0.31
CA ASN A 96 -3.42 -9.49 1.34
C ASN A 96 -4.58 -8.55 1.69
N ALA A 97 -4.38 -7.23 1.63
CA ALA A 97 -5.48 -6.28 1.82
C ALA A 97 -6.54 -6.43 0.72
N LEU A 98 -6.14 -6.61 -0.54
CA LEU A 98 -7.04 -6.89 -1.68
C LEU A 98 -7.78 -8.22 -1.55
N ALA A 99 -7.07 -9.28 -1.14
CA ALA A 99 -7.65 -10.61 -1.02
C ALA A 99 -8.58 -10.78 0.20
N THR A 100 -8.52 -9.86 1.18
CA THR A 100 -9.32 -9.97 2.39
C THR A 100 -10.69 -9.32 2.18
N PRO A 101 -11.79 -10.07 2.31
CA PRO A 101 -13.15 -9.54 2.15
C PRO A 101 -13.38 -8.30 3.01
N SER A 102 -14.18 -7.37 2.53
CA SER A 102 -14.63 -6.25 3.36
C SER A 102 -15.62 -6.78 4.42
N LYS A 103 -15.71 -6.10 5.57
CA LYS A 103 -16.65 -6.52 6.64
C LYS A 103 -18.12 -6.48 6.18
N GLU A 104 -18.42 -5.77 5.11
CA GLU A 104 -19.76 -5.69 4.52
C GLU A 104 -20.13 -6.99 3.77
N GLU A 105 -19.18 -7.61 3.06
CA GLU A 105 -19.41 -8.89 2.37
C GLU A 105 -19.74 -10.02 3.36
N LYS A 106 -19.12 -10.03 4.55
CA LYS A 106 -19.38 -11.04 5.58
C LYS A 106 -20.79 -10.99 6.19
N LYS A 107 -21.54 -9.89 6.05
CA LYS A 107 -22.93 -9.80 6.52
C LYS A 107 -23.93 -10.36 5.52
N SER A 108 -23.55 -10.47 4.24
CA SER A 108 -24.41 -10.97 3.17
C SER A 108 -24.40 -12.50 3.06
N GLU A 109 -23.49 -13.16 3.79
CA GLU A 109 -23.30 -14.63 3.78
C GLU A 109 -23.82 -15.32 5.06
N VAL A 110 -24.54 -14.62 5.94
CA VAL A 110 -25.12 -15.17 7.20
C VAL A 110 -26.62 -14.96 7.25
#